data_AF-A0A3P6H2N6-F1
#
_entry.id   AF-A0A3P6H2N6-F1
#
_cell.length_a   1.000
_cell.length_b   1.000
_cell.length_c   1.000
_cell.angle_alpha   90.00
_cell.angle_beta   90.00
_cell.angle_gamma   90.00
#
_symmetry.space_group_name_H-M   'P 1'
#
loop_
_entity.id
_entity.type
_entity.pdbx_description
1 polymer ?
#
loop_
_entity_poly.entity_id
_entity_poly.type
_entity_poly.pdbx_seq_one_letter_code
_entity_poly.pdbx_strand_id
1 'polypeptide(L)'
;QRKKQPVPFSHKFSKADPLALRLLELLLAFDPKDRASAEDALSDPYFSGLSNSEREPSTQPISKLEFDFERKKLTNDDVRELIYREMLEEYKHGGDQLSFMYPRLASIFIEHILFKQ
;
A
#
# COMPACT_ATOMS: atom_id res chain seq x y z
N GLN A 1 22.77 -15.19 -22.16
CA GLN A 1 23.27 -14.13 -21.26
C GLN A 1 24.19 -14.75 -20.22
N ARG A 2 25.33 -14.12 -19.87
CA ARG A 2 26.22 -14.62 -18.81
C ARG A 2 25.56 -14.34 -17.44
N LYS A 3 25.30 -15.39 -16.63
CA LYS A 3 24.94 -15.21 -15.22
C LYS A 3 26.13 -14.60 -14.50
N LYS A 4 25.97 -13.38 -13.99
CA LYS A 4 26.95 -12.76 -13.08
C LYS A 4 26.72 -13.35 -11.69
N GLN A 5 27.80 -13.70 -11.01
CA GLN A 5 27.71 -14.12 -9.62
C GLN A 5 27.26 -12.92 -8.76
N PRO A 6 26.37 -13.13 -7.78
CA PRO A 6 25.99 -12.07 -6.86
C PRO A 6 27.22 -11.61 -6.06
N VAL A 7 27.34 -10.30 -5.90
CA VAL A 7 28.38 -9.69 -5.06
C VAL A 7 27.79 -9.52 -3.66
N PRO A 8 28.40 -10.08 -2.60
CA PRO A 8 27.92 -9.91 -1.23
C PRO A 8 27.80 -8.42 -0.87
N PHE A 9 26.71 -8.03 -0.22
CA PHE A 9 26.52 -6.62 0.15
C PHE A 9 27.56 -6.13 1.16
N SER A 10 28.09 -7.01 2.00
CA SER A 10 29.19 -6.71 2.94
C SER A 10 30.44 -6.15 2.25
N HIS A 11 30.74 -6.55 1.01
CA HIS A 11 31.88 -6.02 0.27
C HIS A 11 31.64 -4.59 -0.21
N LYS A 12 30.39 -4.25 -0.54
CA LYS A 12 30.03 -2.92 -1.03
C LYS A 12 29.74 -1.94 0.10
N PHE A 13 29.21 -2.45 1.21
CA PHE A 13 28.77 -1.68 2.37
C PHE A 13 29.49 -2.19 3.64
N SER A 14 30.82 -2.08 3.65
CA SER A 14 31.68 -2.64 4.71
C SER A 14 31.46 -2.05 6.12
N LYS A 15 30.73 -0.95 6.25
CA LYS A 15 30.43 -0.27 7.52
C LYS A 15 28.98 -0.45 7.99
N ALA A 16 28.15 -1.11 7.19
CA ALA A 16 26.75 -1.30 7.52
C ALA A 16 26.57 -2.42 8.56
N ASP A 17 25.48 -2.36 9.32
CA ASP A 17 25.09 -3.41 10.26
C ASP A 17 24.86 -4.74 9.51
N PRO A 18 25.49 -5.86 9.95
CA PRO A 18 25.26 -7.18 9.36
C PRO A 18 23.79 -7.59 9.29
N LEU A 19 22.95 -7.21 10.26
CA LEU A 19 21.52 -7.50 10.27
C LEU A 19 20.79 -6.71 9.17
N ALA A 20 21.14 -5.43 8.99
CA ALA A 20 20.60 -4.62 7.90
C ALA A 20 20.94 -5.21 6.53
N LEU A 21 22.18 -5.69 6.38
CA LEU A 21 22.63 -6.29 5.13
C LEU A 21 21.93 -7.61 4.84
N ARG A 22 21.72 -8.46 5.85
CA ARG A 22 20.94 -9.70 5.71
C ARG A 22 19.51 -9.41 5.28
N LEU A 23 18.83 -8.46 5.94
CA LEU A 23 17.48 -8.06 5.57
C LEU A 23 17.44 -7.53 4.12
N LEU A 24 18.44 -6.74 3.73
CA LEU A 24 18.54 -6.20 2.38
C LEU A 24 18.70 -7.31 1.31
N GLU A 25 19.41 -8.39 1.60
CA GLU A 25 19.52 -9.56 0.71
C GLU A 25 18.16 -10.22 0.48
N LEU A 26 17.33 -10.34 1.52
CA LEU A 26 15.98 -10.89 1.42
C LEU A 26 15.03 -9.98 0.62
N LEU A 27 15.16 -8.65 0.77
CA LEU A 27 14.29 -7.70 0.08
C LEU A 27 14.65 -7.51 -1.39
N LEU A 28 15.95 -7.58 -1.72
CA LEU A 28 16.46 -7.41 -3.08
C LEU A 28 16.64 -8.72 -3.85
N ALA A 29 15.94 -9.78 -3.42
CA ALA A 29 15.86 -11.03 -4.16
C ALA A 29 15.31 -10.79 -5.58
N PHE A 30 15.93 -11.45 -6.56
CA PHE A 30 15.57 -11.30 -7.98
C PHE A 30 14.26 -12.00 -8.31
N ASP A 31 14.07 -13.24 -7.85
CA ASP A 31 12.78 -13.91 -7.94
C ASP A 31 11.84 -13.29 -6.91
N PRO A 32 10.66 -12.78 -7.31
CA PRO A 32 9.67 -12.25 -6.37
C PRO A 32 9.26 -13.25 -5.29
N LYS A 33 9.34 -14.56 -5.55
CA LYS A 33 9.00 -15.60 -4.58
C LYS A 33 10.04 -15.75 -3.47
N ASP A 34 11.28 -15.38 -3.75
CA ASP A 34 12.37 -15.40 -2.78
C ASP A 34 12.40 -14.12 -1.94
N ARG A 35 11.58 -13.12 -2.29
CA ARG A 35 11.50 -11.86 -1.55
C ARG A 35 10.70 -12.05 -0.26
N ALA A 36 11.26 -11.62 0.86
CA ALA A 36 10.53 -11.60 2.13
C ALA A 36 9.24 -10.78 2.03
N SER A 37 8.17 -11.26 2.68
CA SER A 37 6.95 -10.47 2.83
C SER A 37 7.18 -9.27 3.76
N ALA A 38 6.26 -8.30 3.74
CA ALA A 38 6.34 -7.17 4.66
C ALA A 38 6.27 -7.64 6.13
N GLU A 39 5.47 -8.66 6.40
CA GLU A 39 5.28 -9.24 7.73
C GLU A 39 6.54 -9.96 8.21
N ASP A 40 7.18 -10.74 7.34
CA ASP A 40 8.45 -11.40 7.63
C ASP A 40 9.56 -10.38 7.87
N ALA A 41 9.61 -9.33 7.05
CA ALA A 41 10.61 -8.26 7.16
C ALA A 41 10.47 -7.47 8.46
N LEU A 42 9.24 -7.13 8.89
CA LEU A 42 8.99 -6.44 10.17
C LEU A 42 9.34 -7.32 11.38
N SER A 43 9.29 -8.64 11.22
CA SER A 43 9.68 -9.62 12.23
C SER A 43 11.20 -9.89 12.29
N ASP A 44 11.99 -9.32 11.37
CA ASP A 44 13.44 -9.54 11.32
C ASP A 44 14.15 -8.93 12.56
N PRO A 45 15.19 -9.59 13.10
CA PRO A 45 15.96 -9.06 14.23
C PRO A 45 16.51 -7.64 14.05
N TYR A 46 16.70 -7.18 12.80
CA TYR A 46 17.10 -5.81 12.52
C TYR A 46 16.12 -4.77 13.10
N PHE A 47 14.83 -5.08 13.19
CA PHE A 47 13.80 -4.21 13.78
C PHE A 47 13.49 -4.54 15.25
N SER A 48 14.33 -5.33 15.92
CA SER A 48 14.12 -5.67 17.33
C SER A 48 14.02 -4.41 18.20
N GLY A 49 12.92 -4.29 18.95
CA GLY A 49 12.61 -3.12 19.78
C GLY A 49 11.98 -1.94 19.04
N LEU A 50 11.80 -2.03 17.72
CA LEU A 50 11.09 -1.04 16.90
C LEU A 50 9.75 -1.58 16.40
N SER A 51 9.69 -2.84 15.96
CA SER A 51 8.46 -3.44 15.45
C SER A 51 7.47 -3.76 16.57
N ASN A 52 6.19 -3.63 16.27
CA ASN A 52 5.11 -3.95 17.21
C ASN A 52 3.90 -4.52 16.45
N SER A 53 3.70 -5.83 16.58
CA SER A 53 2.61 -6.55 15.91
C SER A 53 1.21 -6.10 16.31
N GLU A 54 1.02 -5.52 17.50
CA GLU A 54 -0.28 -4.97 17.90
C GLU A 54 -0.59 -3.66 17.17
N ARG A 55 0.45 -2.88 16.82
CA ARG A 55 0.30 -1.63 16.06
C ARG A 55 0.40 -1.82 14.55
N GLU A 56 1.01 -2.92 14.12
CA GLU A 56 1.24 -3.29 12.73
C GLU A 56 0.57 -4.63 12.41
N PRO A 57 -0.76 -4.76 12.58
CA PRO A 57 -1.44 -6.02 12.35
C PRO A 57 -1.49 -6.34 10.86
N SER A 58 -1.27 -7.62 10.52
CA SER A 58 -1.54 -8.13 9.18
C SER A 58 -3.05 -8.08 8.89
N THR A 59 -3.41 -7.61 7.70
CA THR A 59 -4.80 -7.62 7.24
C THR A 59 -5.10 -8.86 6.41
N GLN A 60 -6.39 -9.19 6.28
CA GLN A 60 -6.82 -10.26 5.39
C GLN A 60 -6.54 -9.87 3.93
N PRO A 61 -6.22 -10.84 3.06
CA PRO A 61 -6.06 -10.57 1.64
C PRO A 61 -7.29 -9.88 1.07
N ILE A 62 -7.08 -8.77 0.37
CA ILE A 62 -8.16 -8.03 -0.28
C ILE A 62 -8.74 -8.90 -1.40
N SER A 63 -10.08 -8.99 -1.46
CA SER A 63 -10.77 -9.75 -2.49
C SER A 63 -10.45 -9.20 -3.87
N LYS A 64 -10.29 -10.08 -4.87
CA LYS A 64 -10.10 -9.66 -6.27
C LYS A 64 -11.28 -8.87 -6.83
N LEU A 65 -12.46 -8.99 -6.21
CA LEU A 65 -13.68 -8.28 -6.58
C LEU A 65 -13.57 -6.78 -6.25
N GLU A 66 -12.84 -6.42 -5.19
CA GLU A 66 -12.57 -5.01 -4.84
C GLU A 66 -11.86 -4.27 -5.99
N PHE A 67 -11.08 -4.99 -6.81
CA PHE A 67 -10.37 -4.47 -7.97
C PHE A 67 -11.10 -4.71 -9.31
N ASP A 68 -12.39 -5.06 -9.30
CA ASP A 68 -13.15 -5.29 -10.54
C ASP A 68 -13.29 -4.02 -11.39
N PHE A 69 -13.30 -2.84 -10.78
CA PHE A 69 -13.42 -1.57 -11.49
C PHE A 69 -12.25 -1.33 -12.45
N GLU A 70 -11.04 -1.78 -12.12
CA GLU A 70 -9.85 -1.63 -12.98
C GLU A 70 -9.92 -2.49 -14.25
N ARG A 71 -10.66 -3.60 -14.19
CA ARG A 71 -10.81 -4.53 -15.32
C ARG A 71 -11.94 -4.13 -16.28
N LYS A 72 -12.78 -3.18 -15.89
CA LYS A 72 -13.90 -2.68 -16.69
C LYS A 72 -13.43 -1.50 -17.55
N LYS A 73 -13.93 -1.43 -18.78
CA LYS A 73 -13.82 -0.19 -19.57
C LYS A 73 -14.87 0.78 -19.03
N LEU A 74 -14.42 1.76 -18.25
CA LEU A 74 -15.27 2.77 -17.65
C LEU A 74 -15.21 4.06 -18.48
N THR A 75 -16.36 4.67 -18.68
CA THR A 75 -16.44 6.05 -19.17
C THR A 75 -16.17 7.04 -18.03
N ASN A 76 -15.98 8.31 -18.35
CA ASN A 76 -15.85 9.34 -17.31
C ASN A 76 -17.09 9.41 -16.41
N ASP A 77 -18.28 9.18 -16.96
CA ASP A 77 -19.52 9.20 -16.19
C ASP A 77 -19.61 8.00 -15.23
N ASP A 78 -19.17 6.82 -15.67
CA ASP A 78 -19.10 5.64 -14.79
C ASP A 78 -18.12 5.87 -13.62
N VAL A 79 -16.96 6.48 -13.88
CA VAL A 79 -15.97 6.78 -12.82
C VAL A 79 -16.54 7.81 -11.83
N ARG A 80 -17.21 8.87 -12.31
CA ARG A 80 -17.87 9.86 -11.45
C ARG A 80 -18.92 9.22 -10.55
N GLU A 81 -19.73 8.33 -11.11
CA GLU A 81 -20.77 7.61 -10.37
C GLU A 81 -20.16 6.68 -9.31
N LEU A 82 -19.08 5.95 -9.63
CA LEU A 82 -18.39 5.10 -8.65
C LEU A 82 -17.84 5.91 -7.48
N ILE A 83 -17.19 7.05 -7.76
CA ILE A 83 -16.68 7.95 -6.71
C ILE A 83 -17.83 8.51 -5.87
N TYR A 84 -18.95 8.89 -6.50
CA TYR A 84 -20.11 9.42 -5.79
C TYR A 84 -20.74 8.40 -4.84
N ARG A 85 -20.85 7.14 -5.27
CA ARG A 85 -21.36 6.05 -4.41
C ARG A 85 -20.47 5.81 -3.21
N GLU A 86 -19.15 5.76 -3.42
CA GLU A 86 -18.17 5.61 -2.34
C GLU A 86 -18.34 6.72 -1.30
N MET A 87 -18.45 7.98 -1.74
CA MET A 87 -18.70 9.11 -0.85
C MET A 87 -19.99 8.90 -0.03
N LEU A 88 -21.10 8.53 -0.69
CA LEU A 88 -22.38 8.30 -0.01
C LEU A 88 -22.33 7.16 1.00
N GLU A 89 -21.59 6.09 0.71
CA GLU A 89 -21.41 4.97 1.63
C GLU A 89 -20.65 5.41 2.88
N GLU A 90 -19.56 6.16 2.73
CA GLU A 90 -18.79 6.73 3.84
C GLU A 90 -19.61 7.70 4.71
N TYR A 91 -20.44 8.56 4.10
CA TYR A 91 -21.33 9.46 4.85
C TYR A 91 -22.31 8.70 5.75
N LYS A 92 -22.82 7.54 5.30
CA LYS A 92 -23.74 6.71 6.09
C LYS A 92 -23.05 6.03 7.28
N HIS A 93 -21.77 5.73 7.16
CA HIS A 93 -20.98 5.08 8.22
C HIS A 93 -20.41 6.08 9.25
N GLY A 94 -20.83 7.34 9.20
CA GLY A 94 -20.59 8.30 10.27
C GLY A 94 -19.45 9.28 10.04
N GLY A 95 -19.07 9.57 8.79
CA GLY A 95 -18.52 10.86 8.30
C GLY A 95 -17.22 11.43 8.91
N ASP A 96 -16.73 10.93 10.04
CA ASP A 96 -15.64 11.54 10.79
C ASP A 96 -14.26 11.34 10.10
N GLN A 97 -14.13 10.35 9.21
CA GLN A 97 -12.90 10.09 8.44
C GLN A 97 -12.77 10.86 7.12
N LEU A 98 -13.87 11.32 6.51
CA LEU A 98 -13.79 12.04 5.22
C LEU A 98 -13.07 13.41 5.37
N SER A 99 -13.08 13.96 6.59
CA SER A 99 -12.37 15.18 6.97
C SER A 99 -10.85 15.07 6.84
N PHE A 100 -10.29 13.86 7.06
CA PHE A 100 -8.83 13.68 7.09
C PHE A 100 -8.20 13.51 5.70
N MET A 101 -8.89 12.85 4.76
CA MET A 101 -8.27 12.49 3.47
C MET A 101 -8.54 13.50 2.35
N TYR A 102 -9.70 14.16 2.28
CA TYR A 102 -9.97 15.17 1.24
C TYR A 102 -10.90 16.30 1.70
N PRO A 103 -10.44 17.22 2.56
CA PRO A 103 -11.28 18.32 3.07
C PRO A 103 -11.81 19.25 1.97
N ARG A 104 -11.05 19.38 0.87
CA ARG A 104 -11.34 20.32 -0.23
C ARG A 104 -12.06 19.68 -1.41
N LEU A 105 -11.74 18.43 -1.74
CA LEU A 105 -12.36 17.76 -2.88
C LEU A 105 -13.77 17.29 -2.52
N ALA A 106 -14.02 16.73 -1.34
CA ALA A 106 -15.39 16.36 -0.95
C ALA A 106 -16.33 17.59 -0.93
N SER A 107 -15.87 18.71 -0.37
CA SER A 107 -16.64 19.96 -0.31
C SER A 107 -16.88 20.58 -1.70
N ILE A 108 -15.85 20.65 -2.56
CA ILE A 108 -15.99 21.19 -3.93
C ILE A 108 -16.81 20.24 -4.82
N PHE A 109 -16.61 18.92 -4.72
CA PHE A 109 -17.35 17.94 -5.55
C PHE A 109 -18.84 17.94 -5.19
N ILE A 110 -19.16 18.00 -3.90
CA ILE A 110 -20.55 18.10 -3.44
C ILE A 110 -21.16 19.46 -3.83
N GLU A 111 -20.51 20.59 -3.57
CA GLU A 111 -21.11 21.89 -3.90
C GLU A 111 -21.18 22.19 -5.41
N HIS A 112 -20.15 21.87 -6.19
CA HIS A 112 -20.11 22.25 -7.61
C HIS A 112 -20.86 21.29 -8.53
N ILE A 113 -21.01 20.02 -8.15
CA ILE A 113 -21.68 19.00 -9.00
C ILE A 113 -23.10 18.69 -8.51
N LEU A 114 -23.40 18.70 -7.20
CA LEU A 114 -24.75 18.38 -6.70
C LEU A 114 -25.66 19.62 -6.52
N PHE A 115 -25.10 20.80 -6.25
CA PHE A 115 -25.89 22.01 -5.93
C PHE A 115 -26.01 23.03 -7.07
N LYS A 116 -25.47 22.74 -8.25
CA LYS A 116 -25.77 23.50 -9.48
C LYS A 116 -26.61 22.67 -10.45
N GLN A 117 -27.91 22.59 -10.15
CA GLN A 117 -28.95 22.61 -11.18
C GLN A 117 -29.59 23.99 -11.22
#